data_AF-A0A0F7SYG6-F1
#
_entry.id   AF-A0A0F7SYG6-F1
#
_cell.length_a   1.000
_cell.length_b   1.000
_cell.length_c   1.000
_cell.angle_alpha   90.00
_cell.angle_beta   90.00
_cell.angle_gamma   90.00
#
_symmetry.space_group_name_H-M   'P 1'
#
loop_
_entity.id
_entity.type
_entity.pdbx_description
1 polymer ?
#
loop_
_entity_poly.entity_id
_entity_poly.type
_entity_poly.pdbx_seq_one_letter_code
_entity_poly.pdbx_strand_id
1 'polypeptide(L)'
;MLKLGLTLFCVLCACAPTWSTRTVDSHLGTKDLTRLQRVFVEGFGSNDLQAIFFSSLNIQLTDATQKEPLCKKIAALHEESKLNSFEKDYYFIGASKNLGCSAKLEEALLSKVYSSLDSELGSTQEIYYRLVTHKALGVQVSVATQAKVVKRLQELLKKDDTLTGLGYGFNVAVQLGSGAAFIANRVEDAIVQADEVDGKLLQFEGGLSITSLIINGAFGVAKAYNKPAPVSAAQAVKFANYFLSRRSVQSAKGAHVLIEALKTIGASEKIAPICVQLIGNGQLDAQSPALNIAIVDLLGKPLSPAPKVITAKVFNKKDNSVLAEKITVTSKSSDKTTYVADLASLKPVRGIYEAELSADGVYTQSVQFKVLGRVKVQSLEVGIAESDASAATRKQSVTYPSKLKETLSADTTQKLLLRTVLVEESNNKPLAVHQAFVRLYKKETDKEIIFVAEQDSSKAYKFDMDIGSNGKNFNYQSGTY
;
A
#
# COMPACT_ATOMS: atom_id res chain seq x y z
N MET A 1 51.63 37.26 -32.92
CA MET A 1 50.49 38.09 -32.48
C MET A 1 49.26 37.20 -32.38
N LEU A 2 48.40 37.47 -31.40
CA LEU A 2 47.17 36.75 -31.01
C LEU A 2 47.36 35.43 -30.23
N LYS A 3 47.31 35.55 -28.90
CA LYS A 3 46.96 34.48 -27.95
C LYS A 3 45.46 34.24 -28.05
N LEU A 4 45.05 33.02 -28.38
CA LEU A 4 43.64 32.60 -28.34
C LEU A 4 43.38 31.92 -26.98
N GLY A 5 42.79 32.67 -26.06
CA GLY A 5 42.29 32.14 -24.79
C GLY A 5 40.99 31.39 -25.03
N LEU A 6 41.02 30.07 -24.83
CA LEU A 6 39.83 29.22 -24.84
C LEU A 6 39.13 29.38 -23.48
N THR A 7 38.17 30.31 -23.41
CA THR A 7 37.31 30.47 -22.23
C THR A 7 36.25 29.37 -22.25
N LEU A 8 36.44 28.36 -21.41
CA LEU A 8 35.48 27.29 -21.17
C LEU A 8 34.22 27.90 -20.51
N PHE A 9 33.14 28.02 -21.28
CA PHE A 9 31.84 28.43 -20.76
C PHE A 9 31.24 27.26 -19.98
N CYS A 10 31.49 27.21 -18.66
CA CYS A 10 30.75 26.35 -17.75
C CYS A 10 29.29 26.82 -17.73
N VAL A 11 28.46 26.20 -18.56
CA VAL A 11 27.00 26.22 -18.39
C VAL A 11 26.71 25.45 -17.10
N LEU A 12 26.69 26.20 -15.99
CA LEU A 12 25.96 25.81 -14.79
C LEU A 12 24.49 25.71 -15.19
N CYS A 13 24.09 24.53 -15.67
CA CYS A 13 22.71 24.10 -15.54
C CYS A 13 22.44 24.05 -14.03
N ALA A 14 21.85 25.13 -13.52
CA ALA A 14 21.17 25.12 -12.25
C ALA A 14 20.01 24.13 -12.40
N CYS A 15 20.28 22.84 -12.17
CA CYS A 15 19.23 21.90 -11.83
C CYS A 15 18.54 22.51 -10.61
N ALA A 16 17.33 23.03 -10.81
CA ALA A 16 16.40 23.23 -9.71
C ALA A 16 16.42 21.94 -8.87
N PRO A 17 16.47 22.02 -7.54
CA PRO A 17 16.42 20.82 -6.73
C PRO A 17 15.15 20.09 -7.13
N THR A 18 15.29 18.97 -7.83
CA THR A 18 14.20 18.05 -8.07
C THR A 18 13.75 17.66 -6.68
N TRP A 19 12.66 18.25 -6.20
CA TRP A 19 12.02 17.82 -4.96
C TRP A 19 11.64 16.38 -5.18
N SER A 20 12.48 15.45 -4.70
CA SER A 20 12.18 14.04 -4.76
C SER A 20 10.90 13.85 -3.96
N THR A 21 9.79 13.51 -4.63
CA THR A 21 8.52 13.18 -4.00
C THR A 21 8.75 12.11 -2.94
N ARG A 22 8.57 12.43 -1.65
CA ARG A 22 8.77 11.49 -0.51
C ARG A 22 7.46 10.81 -0.12
N THR A 23 6.68 10.39 -1.10
CA THR A 23 5.34 9.90 -0.89
C THR A 23 5.17 8.50 -1.46
N VAL A 24 4.37 7.70 -0.77
CA VAL A 24 3.84 6.42 -1.24
C VAL A 24 2.32 6.50 -1.30
N ASP A 25 1.71 5.65 -2.12
CA ASP A 25 0.26 5.61 -2.35
C ASP A 25 -0.50 4.70 -1.35
N SER A 26 0.23 4.02 -0.48
CA SER A 26 -0.34 3.06 0.47
C SER A 26 0.52 2.92 1.73
N HIS A 27 -0.06 2.37 2.79
CA HIS A 27 0.61 2.04 4.04
C HIS A 27 0.10 0.70 4.58
N LEU A 28 0.70 0.17 5.65
CA LEU A 28 0.12 -0.95 6.40
C LEU A 28 -1.04 -0.45 7.26
N GLY A 29 -2.25 -0.50 6.72
CA GLY A 29 -3.46 -0.09 7.43
C GLY A 29 -3.90 -1.09 8.50
N THR A 30 -4.94 -0.74 9.26
CA THR A 30 -5.46 -1.59 10.36
C THR A 30 -5.71 -3.03 9.94
N LYS A 31 -6.32 -3.26 8.76
CA LYS A 31 -6.56 -4.62 8.25
C LYS A 31 -5.28 -5.41 8.02
N ASP A 32 -4.24 -4.76 7.48
CA ASP A 32 -2.94 -5.38 7.27
C ASP A 32 -2.28 -5.71 8.60
N LEU A 33 -2.25 -4.76 9.54
CA LEU A 33 -1.65 -4.95 10.85
C LEU A 33 -2.37 -6.04 11.65
N THR A 34 -3.71 -6.11 11.63
CA THR A 34 -4.47 -7.19 12.27
C THR A 34 -4.16 -8.54 11.65
N ARG A 35 -4.00 -8.63 10.32
CA ARG A 35 -3.60 -9.87 9.66
C ARG A 35 -2.19 -10.29 10.04
N LEU A 36 -1.23 -9.36 10.05
CA LEU A 36 0.14 -9.65 10.47
C LEU A 36 0.20 -10.04 11.96
N GLN A 37 -0.61 -9.42 12.81
CA GLN A 37 -0.77 -9.82 14.20
C GLN A 37 -1.25 -11.27 14.33
N ARG A 38 -2.21 -11.69 13.50
CA ARG A 38 -2.67 -13.08 13.46
C ARG A 38 -1.56 -14.05 13.07
N VAL A 39 -0.72 -13.70 12.09
CA VAL A 39 0.45 -14.52 11.70
C VAL A 39 1.38 -14.79 12.89
N PHE A 40 1.60 -13.79 13.76
CA PHE A 40 2.40 -14.00 14.98
C PHE A 40 1.67 -14.86 16.03
N VAL A 41 0.36 -14.70 16.20
CA VAL A 41 -0.43 -15.56 17.10
C VAL A 41 -0.36 -17.02 16.65
N GLU A 42 -0.58 -17.28 15.36
CA GLU A 42 -0.48 -18.61 14.76
C GLU A 42 0.95 -19.17 14.85
N GLY A 43 1.95 -18.31 14.75
CA GLY A 43 3.37 -18.68 14.87
C GLY A 43 3.73 -19.30 16.22
N PHE A 44 3.04 -18.96 17.32
CA PHE A 44 3.22 -19.65 18.60
C PHE A 44 2.74 -21.11 18.59
N GLY A 45 1.78 -21.44 17.72
CA GLY A 45 1.31 -22.81 17.52
C GLY A 45 2.23 -23.67 16.63
N SER A 46 3.18 -23.05 15.92
CA SER A 46 4.07 -23.72 14.96
C SER A 46 5.04 -24.71 15.62
N ASN A 47 5.48 -25.72 14.87
CA ASN A 47 6.59 -26.61 15.24
C ASN A 47 7.94 -26.13 14.66
N ASP A 48 7.98 -24.90 14.14
CA ASP A 48 9.20 -24.23 13.72
C ASP A 48 9.68 -23.27 14.82
N LEU A 49 10.89 -23.52 15.34
CA LEU A 49 11.53 -22.69 16.35
C LEU A 49 11.70 -21.24 15.88
N GLN A 50 11.98 -21.03 14.59
CA GLN A 50 12.14 -19.70 14.01
C GLN A 50 10.81 -18.93 14.03
N ALA A 51 9.70 -19.59 13.68
CA ALA A 51 8.37 -18.99 13.76
C ALA A 51 7.99 -18.54 15.18
N ILE A 52 8.28 -19.35 16.20
CA ILE A 52 8.01 -18.99 17.61
C ILE A 52 8.87 -17.81 18.04
N PHE A 53 10.17 -17.82 17.69
CA PHE A 53 11.08 -16.70 17.98
C PHE A 53 10.57 -15.38 17.41
N PHE A 54 10.27 -15.32 16.12
CA PHE A 54 9.79 -14.08 15.50
C PHE A 54 8.42 -13.67 16.03
N SER A 55 7.56 -14.61 16.43
CA SER A 55 6.29 -14.28 17.09
C SER A 55 6.52 -13.63 18.45
N SER A 56 7.46 -14.16 19.25
CA SER A 56 7.82 -13.62 20.56
C SER A 56 8.44 -12.22 20.52
N LEU A 57 9.04 -11.81 19.40
CA LEU A 57 9.55 -10.44 19.20
C LEU A 57 8.42 -9.42 19.02
N ASN A 58 7.23 -9.84 18.59
CA ASN A 58 6.14 -8.93 18.21
C ASN A 58 4.92 -9.05 19.12
N ILE A 59 4.78 -10.13 19.90
CA ILE A 59 3.72 -10.33 20.88
C ILE A 59 4.32 -10.67 22.24
N GLN A 60 3.95 -9.88 23.24
CA GLN A 60 4.25 -10.17 24.64
C GLN A 60 3.15 -11.07 25.22
N LEU A 61 3.51 -12.30 25.61
CA LEU A 61 2.61 -13.21 26.33
C LEU A 61 2.70 -12.96 27.84
N THR A 62 1.57 -12.59 28.44
CA THR A 62 1.46 -12.32 29.88
C THR A 62 0.81 -13.46 30.67
N ASP A 63 0.06 -14.34 29.99
CA ASP A 63 -0.62 -15.47 30.62
C ASP A 63 0.35 -16.64 30.85
N ALA A 64 0.56 -16.98 32.12
CA ALA A 64 1.43 -18.10 32.52
C ALA A 64 0.96 -19.44 31.94
N THR A 65 -0.35 -19.64 31.77
CA THR A 65 -0.92 -20.90 31.26
C THR A 65 -0.59 -21.17 29.79
N GLN A 66 -0.35 -20.11 29.02
CA GLN A 66 0.10 -20.21 27.62
C GLN A 66 1.63 -20.23 27.53
N LYS A 67 2.28 -19.44 28.38
CA LYS A 67 3.73 -19.24 28.37
C LYS A 67 4.50 -20.48 28.79
N GLU A 68 4.12 -21.16 29.88
CA GLU A 68 4.89 -22.30 30.39
C GLU A 68 4.92 -23.50 29.42
N PRO A 69 3.80 -23.92 28.80
CA PRO A 69 3.82 -24.96 27.78
C PRO A 69 4.68 -24.56 26.58
N LEU A 70 4.63 -23.29 26.16
CA LEU A 70 5.42 -22.80 25.05
C LEU A 70 6.92 -22.81 25.37
N CYS A 71 7.31 -22.45 26.59
CA CYS A 71 8.70 -22.54 27.07
C CYS A 71 9.22 -23.99 27.03
N LYS A 72 8.41 -24.97 27.45
CA LYS A 72 8.78 -26.40 27.33
C LYS A 72 8.88 -26.82 25.86
N LYS A 73 7.95 -26.35 25.02
CA LYS A 73 7.94 -26.65 23.58
C LYS A 73 9.20 -26.15 22.88
N ILE A 74 9.63 -24.91 23.10
CA ILE A 74 10.82 -24.37 22.43
C ILE A 74 12.11 -25.09 22.84
N ALA A 75 12.18 -25.63 24.06
CA ALA A 75 13.30 -26.47 24.50
C ALA A 75 13.33 -27.80 23.75
N ALA A 76 12.18 -28.48 23.61
CA ALA A 76 12.09 -29.70 22.80
C ALA A 76 12.43 -29.44 21.32
N LEU A 77 11.91 -28.35 20.75
CA LEU A 77 12.19 -27.97 19.36
C LEU A 77 13.66 -27.60 19.13
N HIS A 78 14.39 -27.12 20.14
CA HIS A 78 15.82 -26.84 20.02
C HIS A 78 16.64 -28.12 19.80
N GLU A 79 16.27 -29.22 20.45
CA GLU A 79 16.90 -30.53 20.23
C GLU A 79 16.53 -31.12 18.87
N GLU A 80 15.26 -31.01 18.47
CA GLU A 80 14.73 -31.57 17.22
C GLU A 80 15.11 -30.76 15.96
N SER A 81 15.48 -29.49 16.13
CA SER A 81 15.72 -28.57 15.01
C SER A 81 16.91 -28.97 14.14
N LYS A 82 16.68 -28.92 12.81
CA LYS A 82 17.68 -29.16 11.77
C LYS A 82 18.48 -27.91 11.37
N LEU A 83 18.24 -26.78 12.04
CA LEU A 83 19.00 -25.56 11.80
C LEU A 83 20.47 -25.74 12.20
N ASN A 84 21.34 -24.90 11.66
CA ASN A 84 22.72 -24.85 12.11
C ASN A 84 22.77 -24.60 13.63
N SER A 85 23.80 -25.14 14.28
CA SER A 85 23.93 -25.08 15.74
C SER A 85 23.81 -23.65 16.29
N PHE A 86 24.47 -22.68 15.64
CA PHE A 86 24.39 -21.26 16.02
C PHE A 86 23.02 -20.62 15.78
N GLU A 87 22.25 -21.09 14.79
CA GLU A 87 20.89 -20.57 14.50
C GLU A 87 19.88 -21.10 15.51
N LYS A 88 19.88 -22.41 15.78
CA LYS A 88 18.97 -22.97 16.78
C LYS A 88 19.25 -22.42 18.18
N ASP A 89 20.52 -22.25 18.55
CA ASP A 89 20.91 -21.62 19.82
C ASP A 89 20.38 -20.17 19.91
N TYR A 90 20.54 -19.38 18.84
CA TYR A 90 20.00 -18.03 18.75
C TYR A 90 18.48 -17.97 18.92
N TYR A 91 17.73 -18.79 18.16
CA TYR A 91 16.28 -18.76 18.20
C TYR A 91 15.74 -19.26 19.54
N PHE A 92 16.33 -20.31 20.11
CA PHE A 92 15.93 -20.86 21.41
C PHE A 92 16.19 -19.88 22.55
N ILE A 93 17.41 -19.34 22.66
CA ILE A 93 17.78 -18.41 23.73
C ILE A 93 17.00 -17.11 23.59
N GLY A 94 16.87 -16.60 22.37
CA GLY A 94 16.09 -15.42 22.08
C GLY A 94 14.61 -15.59 22.43
N ALA A 95 13.98 -16.70 22.03
CA ALA A 95 12.59 -16.98 22.35
C ALA A 95 12.38 -17.16 23.85
N SER A 96 13.28 -17.89 24.52
CA SER A 96 13.25 -18.08 25.98
C SER A 96 13.29 -16.75 26.72
N LYS A 97 14.14 -15.82 26.26
CA LYS A 97 14.23 -14.46 26.81
C LYS A 97 12.98 -13.63 26.55
N ASN A 98 12.50 -13.60 25.31
CA ASN A 98 11.33 -12.79 24.92
C ASN A 98 10.05 -13.26 25.63
N LEU A 99 9.88 -14.58 25.78
CA LEU A 99 8.79 -15.18 26.53
C LEU A 99 8.97 -15.02 28.04
N GLY A 100 10.20 -14.79 28.53
CA GLY A 100 10.54 -14.70 29.94
C GLY A 100 10.44 -16.05 30.66
N CYS A 101 10.88 -17.14 30.02
CA CYS A 101 10.80 -18.48 30.58
C CYS A 101 11.51 -18.58 31.95
N SER A 102 10.86 -19.25 32.91
CA SER A 102 11.36 -19.40 34.28
C SER A 102 12.43 -20.49 34.42
N ALA A 103 12.40 -21.50 33.53
CA ALA A 103 13.41 -22.55 33.49
C ALA A 103 14.77 -21.96 33.14
N LYS A 104 15.80 -22.34 33.92
CA LYS A 104 17.18 -21.97 33.61
C LYS A 104 17.63 -22.70 32.35
N LEU A 105 18.38 -21.99 31.51
CA LEU A 105 19.07 -22.60 30.38
C LEU A 105 20.15 -23.56 30.90
N GLU A 106 20.37 -24.65 30.17
CA GLU A 106 21.36 -25.67 30.55
C GLU A 106 22.78 -25.09 30.57
N GLU A 107 23.56 -25.48 31.58
CA GLU A 107 24.93 -24.99 31.77
C GLU A 107 25.86 -25.40 30.61
N ALA A 108 25.63 -26.57 30.02
CA ALA A 108 26.36 -27.04 28.84
C ALA A 108 26.11 -26.13 27.63
N LEU A 109 24.86 -25.73 27.39
CA LEU A 109 24.49 -24.80 26.33
C LEU A 109 25.13 -23.42 26.57
N LEU A 110 25.04 -22.89 27.80
CA LEU A 110 25.64 -21.60 28.14
C LEU A 110 27.16 -21.62 27.93
N SER A 111 27.85 -22.66 28.40
CA SER A 111 29.30 -22.83 28.23
C SER A 111 29.70 -22.88 26.75
N LYS A 112 28.92 -23.59 25.93
CA LYS A 112 29.09 -23.63 24.48
C LYS A 112 28.91 -22.25 23.84
N VAL A 113 27.89 -21.49 24.22
CA VAL A 113 27.65 -20.14 23.67
C VAL A 113 28.76 -19.17 24.07
N TYR A 114 29.22 -19.20 25.32
CA TYR A 114 30.28 -18.31 25.80
C TYR A 114 31.63 -18.57 25.11
N SER A 115 31.97 -19.84 24.86
CA SER A 115 33.19 -20.20 24.13
C SER A 115 33.06 -20.06 22.61
N SER A 116 31.84 -19.89 22.08
CA SER A 116 31.58 -19.88 20.63
C SER A 116 32.28 -18.74 19.88
N LEU A 117 32.57 -17.61 20.52
CA LEU A 117 33.29 -16.51 19.86
C LEU A 117 34.81 -16.71 19.84
N ASP A 118 35.35 -17.65 20.63
CA ASP A 118 36.78 -17.97 20.64
C ASP A 118 37.15 -19.10 19.65
N SER A 119 36.16 -19.88 19.20
CA SER A 119 36.34 -20.86 18.12
C SER A 119 36.47 -20.21 16.74
N GLU A 120 36.90 -20.97 15.74
CA GLU A 120 36.93 -20.48 14.37
C GLU A 120 35.50 -20.17 13.86
N LEU A 121 35.32 -18.96 13.33
CA LEU A 121 34.05 -18.46 12.80
C LEU A 121 34.06 -18.62 11.27
N GLY A 122 33.13 -19.41 10.72
CA GLY A 122 33.14 -19.84 9.32
C GLY A 122 32.44 -18.89 8.35
N SER A 123 31.47 -18.09 8.81
CA SER A 123 30.69 -17.17 7.95
C SER A 123 30.25 -15.90 8.68
N THR A 124 29.90 -14.85 7.94
CA THR A 124 29.36 -13.60 8.54
C THR A 124 28.01 -13.84 9.21
N GLN A 125 27.20 -14.75 8.66
CA GLN A 125 25.95 -15.22 9.27
C GLN A 125 26.20 -15.85 10.65
N GLU A 126 27.18 -16.75 10.74
CA GLU A 126 27.54 -17.37 12.01
C GLU A 126 28.02 -16.35 13.04
N ILE A 127 28.85 -15.38 12.63
CA ILE A 127 29.29 -14.28 13.50
C ILE A 127 28.06 -13.52 14.03
N TYR A 128 27.11 -13.16 13.15
CA TYR A 128 25.89 -12.48 13.54
C TYR A 128 25.12 -13.25 14.61
N TYR A 129 24.79 -14.51 14.34
CA TYR A 129 23.99 -15.30 15.28
C TYR A 129 24.69 -15.49 16.62
N ARG A 130 25.97 -15.87 16.62
CA ARG A 130 26.73 -16.08 17.87
C ARG A 130 26.88 -14.79 18.66
N LEU A 131 27.24 -13.68 18.02
CA LEU A 131 27.42 -12.38 18.68
C LEU A 131 26.11 -11.86 19.29
N VAL A 132 25.00 -11.91 18.55
CA VAL A 132 23.71 -11.43 19.05
C VAL A 132 23.20 -12.34 20.17
N THR A 133 23.38 -13.65 20.07
CA THR A 133 23.04 -14.59 21.16
C THR A 133 23.83 -14.31 22.42
N HIS A 134 25.14 -14.12 22.29
CA HIS A 134 26.03 -13.81 23.41
C HIS A 134 25.62 -12.51 24.11
N LYS A 135 25.24 -11.48 23.34
CA LYS A 135 24.70 -10.23 23.90
C LYS A 135 23.32 -10.40 24.52
N ALA A 136 22.46 -11.25 23.96
CA ALA A 136 21.14 -11.51 24.49
C ALA A 136 21.19 -12.10 25.91
N LEU A 137 22.22 -12.89 26.22
CA LEU A 137 22.52 -13.42 27.57
C LEU A 137 23.10 -12.37 28.53
N GLY A 138 23.30 -11.12 28.10
CA GLY A 138 23.80 -10.03 28.94
C GLY A 138 25.30 -10.09 29.23
N VAL A 139 26.04 -10.96 28.54
CA VAL A 139 27.48 -11.11 28.76
C VAL A 139 28.25 -10.15 27.86
N GLN A 140 29.15 -9.37 28.46
CA GLN A 140 30.01 -8.46 27.75
C GLN A 140 31.08 -9.22 26.96
N VAL A 141 31.23 -8.89 25.68
CA VAL A 141 32.29 -9.45 24.84
C VAL A 141 33.57 -8.69 25.15
N SER A 142 34.63 -9.40 25.56
CA SER A 142 35.92 -8.78 25.89
C SER A 142 36.49 -8.00 24.69
N VAL A 143 37.27 -6.94 24.95
CA VAL A 143 37.91 -6.13 23.89
C VAL A 143 38.80 -7.01 22.99
N ALA A 144 39.50 -7.98 23.57
CA ALA A 144 40.33 -8.92 22.83
C ALA A 144 39.49 -9.81 21.89
N THR A 145 38.38 -10.36 22.37
CA THR A 145 37.45 -11.16 21.54
C THR A 145 36.80 -10.29 20.46
N GLN A 146 36.40 -9.05 20.77
CA GLN A 146 35.89 -8.12 19.77
C GLN A 146 36.91 -7.88 18.65
N ALA A 147 38.19 -7.64 18.98
CA ALA A 147 39.24 -7.45 17.99
C ALA A 147 39.44 -8.70 17.09
N LYS A 148 39.38 -9.90 17.67
CA LYS A 148 39.41 -11.17 16.90
C LYS A 148 38.22 -11.29 15.95
N VAL A 149 37.02 -11.01 16.43
CA VAL A 149 35.79 -11.06 15.63
C VAL A 149 35.84 -10.05 14.49
N VAL A 150 36.30 -8.81 14.76
CA VAL A 150 36.50 -7.77 13.74
C VAL A 150 37.47 -8.24 12.66
N LYS A 151 38.64 -8.77 13.05
CA LYS A 151 39.63 -9.28 12.11
C LYS A 151 39.05 -10.41 11.25
N ARG A 152 38.35 -11.36 11.87
CA ARG A 152 37.74 -12.48 11.15
C ARG A 152 36.62 -12.03 10.21
N LEU A 153 35.79 -11.08 10.65
CA LEU A 153 34.75 -10.48 9.80
C LEU A 153 35.37 -9.82 8.56
N GLN A 154 36.49 -9.11 8.72
CA GLN A 154 37.21 -8.51 7.60
C GLN A 154 37.80 -9.56 6.65
N GLU A 155 38.32 -10.69 7.16
CA GLU A 155 38.81 -11.80 6.34
C GLU A 155 37.70 -12.47 5.54
N LEU A 156 36.52 -12.68 6.15
CA LEU A 156 35.37 -13.29 5.49
C LEU A 156 34.81 -12.37 4.39
N LEU A 157 34.62 -11.08 4.68
CA LEU A 157 34.11 -10.10 3.72
C LEU A 157 35.10 -9.75 2.57
N LYS A 158 36.33 -10.25 2.64
CA LYS A 158 37.28 -10.23 1.51
C LYS A 158 37.13 -11.44 0.59
N LYS A 159 36.58 -12.54 1.10
CA LYS A 159 36.39 -13.80 0.37
C LYS A 159 34.95 -13.97 -0.14
N ASP A 160 33.99 -13.44 0.61
CA ASP A 160 32.56 -13.49 0.34
C ASP A 160 32.01 -12.06 0.38
N ASP A 161 31.82 -11.48 -0.81
CA ASP A 161 31.24 -10.16 -1.02
C ASP A 161 29.78 -10.23 -1.47
N THR A 162 29.12 -11.37 -1.26
CA THR A 162 27.69 -11.50 -1.55
C THR A 162 26.86 -10.53 -0.72
N LEU A 163 25.70 -10.14 -1.27
CA LEU A 163 24.75 -9.24 -0.60
C LEU A 163 24.29 -9.77 0.77
N THR A 164 24.07 -11.08 0.88
CA THR A 164 23.76 -11.74 2.15
C THR A 164 24.93 -11.62 3.13
N GLY A 165 26.16 -11.88 2.68
CA GLY A 165 27.38 -11.75 3.47
C GLY A 165 27.56 -10.33 4.02
N LEU A 166 27.38 -9.32 3.17
CA LEU A 166 27.40 -7.90 3.52
C LEU A 166 26.29 -7.52 4.50
N GLY A 167 25.05 -7.97 4.24
CA GLY A 167 23.90 -7.71 5.12
C GLY A 167 24.13 -8.19 6.55
N TYR A 168 24.65 -9.41 6.74
CA TYR A 168 25.04 -9.87 8.08
C TYR A 168 26.20 -9.06 8.65
N GLY A 169 27.20 -8.72 7.83
CA GLY A 169 28.31 -7.86 8.23
C GLY A 169 27.86 -6.50 8.76
N PHE A 170 26.89 -5.85 8.12
CA PHE A 170 26.33 -4.57 8.55
C PHE A 170 25.71 -4.68 9.94
N ASN A 171 24.87 -5.70 10.15
CA ASN A 171 24.21 -5.92 11.42
C ASN A 171 25.19 -6.30 12.54
N VAL A 172 26.28 -7.01 12.21
CA VAL A 172 27.39 -7.29 13.15
C VAL A 172 28.14 -6.01 13.52
N ALA A 173 28.43 -5.14 12.55
CA ALA A 173 29.19 -3.91 12.79
C ALA A 173 28.53 -3.03 13.85
N VAL A 174 27.20 -2.87 13.77
CA VAL A 174 26.38 -2.14 14.76
C VAL A 174 26.58 -2.69 16.18
N GLN A 175 26.88 -3.98 16.31
CA GLN A 175 27.13 -4.62 17.60
C GLN A 175 28.58 -4.48 18.10
N LEU A 176 29.56 -4.31 17.22
CA LEU A 176 30.99 -4.28 17.57
C LEU A 176 31.54 -2.86 17.82
N GLY A 177 30.75 -1.82 17.55
CA GLY A 177 31.16 -0.44 17.80
C GLY A 177 32.28 0.02 16.86
N SER A 178 33.15 0.91 17.33
CA SER A 178 34.15 1.61 16.50
C SER A 178 35.15 0.70 15.79
N GLY A 179 35.45 -0.48 16.34
CA GLY A 179 36.37 -1.45 15.74
C GLY A 179 35.91 -1.97 14.36
N ALA A 180 34.61 -1.94 14.07
CA ALA A 180 34.04 -2.38 12.80
C ALA A 180 33.73 -1.23 11.82
N ALA A 181 34.25 -0.01 12.05
CA ALA A 181 33.96 1.17 11.23
C ALA A 181 34.31 1.01 9.74
N PHE A 182 35.22 0.10 9.37
CA PHE A 182 35.55 -0.21 7.98
C PHE A 182 34.33 -0.66 7.16
N ILE A 183 33.32 -1.24 7.82
CA ILE A 183 32.08 -1.70 7.17
C ILE A 183 31.25 -0.54 6.63
N ALA A 184 31.36 0.66 7.20
CA ALA A 184 30.66 1.83 6.69
C ALA A 184 31.01 2.13 5.22
N ASN A 185 32.23 1.81 4.80
CA ASN A 185 32.67 2.00 3.41
C ASN A 185 32.09 0.95 2.45
N ARG A 186 31.58 -0.17 2.97
CA ARG A 186 30.98 -1.26 2.17
C ARG A 186 29.46 -1.09 1.97
N VAL A 187 28.85 -0.09 2.63
CA VAL A 187 27.41 0.15 2.52
C VAL A 187 27.04 0.58 1.10
N GLU A 188 27.81 1.49 0.50
CA GLU A 188 27.58 1.95 -0.86
C GLU A 188 27.69 0.78 -1.86
N ASP A 189 28.71 -0.08 -1.72
CA ASP A 189 28.89 -1.30 -2.53
C ASP A 189 27.64 -2.17 -2.55
N ALA A 190 26.95 -2.32 -1.42
CA ALA A 190 25.71 -3.09 -1.35
C ALA A 190 24.55 -2.32 -1.97
N ILE A 191 24.36 -1.05 -1.63
CA ILE A 191 23.19 -0.26 -2.08
C ILE A 191 23.12 -0.11 -3.60
N VAL A 192 24.26 0.03 -4.28
CA VAL A 192 24.30 0.19 -5.76
C VAL A 192 23.90 -1.09 -6.50
N GLN A 193 23.86 -2.24 -5.84
CA GLN A 193 23.43 -3.52 -6.41
C GLN A 193 21.92 -3.77 -6.26
N ALA A 194 21.15 -2.77 -5.79
CA ALA A 194 19.70 -2.91 -5.70
C ALA A 194 19.07 -2.98 -7.10
N ASP A 195 18.25 -4.00 -7.33
CA ASP A 195 17.50 -4.17 -8.56
C ASP A 195 16.28 -3.24 -8.58
N GLU A 196 16.15 -2.51 -9.67
CA GLU A 196 14.98 -1.69 -9.94
C GLU A 196 13.91 -2.47 -10.73
N VAL A 197 12.67 -2.49 -10.21
CA VAL A 197 11.53 -3.12 -10.87
C VAL A 197 10.50 -2.07 -11.28
N ASP A 198 10.17 -2.04 -12.56
CA ASP A 198 9.16 -1.16 -13.20
C ASP A 198 9.30 0.34 -12.86
N GLY A 199 10.50 0.81 -12.54
CA GLY A 199 10.72 2.19 -12.13
C GLY A 199 10.23 2.54 -10.72
N LYS A 200 9.59 1.60 -10.02
CA LYS A 200 8.76 1.86 -8.83
C LYS A 200 9.28 1.20 -7.56
N LEU A 201 10.02 0.10 -7.69
CA LEU A 201 10.47 -0.72 -6.56
C LEU A 201 12.00 -0.85 -6.60
N LEU A 202 12.61 -0.94 -5.42
CA LEU A 202 13.98 -1.39 -5.26
C LEU A 202 13.99 -2.60 -4.34
N GLN A 203 14.75 -3.61 -4.73
CA GLN A 203 14.91 -4.85 -3.98
C GLN A 203 16.32 -5.40 -4.15
N PHE A 204 16.68 -6.40 -3.36
CA PHE A 204 17.87 -7.19 -3.58
C PHE A 204 17.49 -8.63 -3.96
N GLU A 205 18.39 -9.31 -4.66
CA GLU A 205 18.29 -10.75 -4.88
C GLU A 205 18.16 -11.48 -3.52
N GLY A 206 17.28 -12.48 -3.44
CA GLY A 206 16.91 -13.14 -2.17
C GLY A 206 15.67 -12.57 -1.48
N GLY A 207 15.03 -11.56 -2.06
CA GLY A 207 13.67 -11.14 -1.71
C GLY A 207 13.56 -10.46 -0.35
N LEU A 208 12.40 -10.60 0.31
CA LEU A 208 12.02 -9.79 1.47
C LEU A 208 13.04 -9.88 2.62
N SER A 209 13.53 -11.09 2.90
CA SER A 209 14.44 -11.33 4.03
C SER A 209 15.80 -10.69 3.80
N ILE A 210 16.40 -10.87 2.62
CA ILE A 210 17.71 -10.29 2.29
C ILE A 210 17.59 -8.78 2.13
N THR A 211 16.52 -8.30 1.49
CA THR A 211 16.28 -6.86 1.33
C THR A 211 16.14 -6.16 2.67
N SER A 212 15.37 -6.75 3.61
CA SER A 212 15.24 -6.21 4.96
C SER A 212 16.55 -6.26 5.74
N LEU A 213 17.30 -7.38 5.66
CA LEU A 213 18.60 -7.54 6.32
C LEU A 213 19.59 -6.43 5.93
N ILE A 214 19.70 -6.16 4.62
CA ILE A 214 20.62 -5.15 4.07
C ILE A 214 20.17 -3.75 4.46
N ILE A 215 18.88 -3.42 4.29
CA ILE A 215 18.36 -2.09 4.60
C ILE A 215 18.48 -1.79 6.09
N ASN A 216 18.06 -2.70 6.98
CA ASN A 216 18.19 -2.52 8.42
C ASN A 216 19.65 -2.38 8.84
N GLY A 217 20.53 -3.24 8.29
CA GLY A 217 21.95 -3.18 8.53
C GLY A 217 22.59 -1.87 8.08
N ALA A 218 22.34 -1.45 6.84
CA ALA A 218 22.91 -0.24 6.24
C ALA A 218 22.50 1.03 6.99
N PHE A 219 21.22 1.16 7.33
CA PHE A 219 20.74 2.28 8.16
C PHE A 219 21.30 2.21 9.58
N GLY A 220 21.40 1.02 10.16
CA GLY A 220 22.03 0.79 11.45
C GLY A 220 23.50 1.25 11.47
N VAL A 221 24.27 0.86 10.45
CA VAL A 221 25.67 1.27 10.24
C VAL A 221 25.76 2.79 10.08
N ALA A 222 24.90 3.38 9.23
CA ALA A 222 24.89 4.82 9.04
C ALA A 222 24.67 5.58 10.35
N LYS A 223 23.70 5.13 11.16
CA LYS A 223 23.44 5.69 12.49
C LYS A 223 24.60 5.48 13.46
N ALA A 224 25.14 4.26 13.54
CA ALA A 224 26.20 3.89 14.49
C ALA A 224 27.52 4.64 14.24
N TYR A 225 27.81 4.97 12.98
CA TYR A 225 29.07 5.63 12.57
C TYR A 225 28.88 7.07 12.08
N ASN A 226 27.73 7.69 12.37
CA ASN A 226 27.40 9.07 12.01
C ASN A 226 27.63 9.38 10.51
N LYS A 227 27.18 8.48 9.64
CA LYS A 227 27.22 8.65 8.19
C LYS A 227 25.87 9.17 7.66
N PRO A 228 25.85 9.77 6.45
CA PRO A 228 24.60 10.10 5.77
C PRO A 228 23.69 8.87 5.61
N ALA A 229 22.42 9.12 5.34
CA ALA A 229 21.49 8.04 5.01
C ALA A 229 22.04 7.23 3.82
N PRO A 230 21.95 5.88 3.87
CA PRO A 230 22.59 5.02 2.87
C PRO A 230 21.91 5.06 1.51
N VAL A 231 20.73 5.70 1.41
CA VAL A 231 19.92 5.80 0.20
C VAL A 231 19.42 7.23 0.04
N SER A 232 19.12 7.62 -1.19
CA SER A 232 18.40 8.86 -1.50
C SER A 232 16.92 8.77 -1.10
N ALA A 233 16.24 9.92 -1.02
CA ALA A 233 14.79 9.97 -0.78
C ALA A 233 13.97 9.22 -1.85
N ALA A 234 14.38 9.27 -3.12
CA ALA A 234 13.71 8.53 -4.19
C ALA A 234 13.91 7.01 -4.02
N GLN A 235 15.11 6.57 -3.67
CA GLN A 235 15.37 5.16 -3.37
C GLN A 235 14.59 4.69 -2.14
N ALA A 236 14.49 5.53 -1.10
CA ALA A 236 13.69 5.24 0.10
C ALA A 236 12.21 5.00 -0.24
N VAL A 237 11.62 5.79 -1.14
CA VAL A 237 10.26 5.57 -1.66
C VAL A 237 10.16 4.22 -2.39
N LYS A 238 11.12 3.90 -3.27
CA LYS A 238 11.11 2.63 -4.01
C LYS A 238 11.24 1.40 -3.10
N PHE A 239 12.11 1.46 -2.09
CA PHE A 239 12.21 0.40 -1.07
C PHE A 239 10.93 0.31 -0.22
N ALA A 240 10.35 1.44 0.20
CA ALA A 240 9.08 1.45 0.92
C ALA A 240 7.96 0.80 0.11
N ASN A 241 7.82 1.14 -1.19
CA ASN A 241 6.87 0.51 -2.09
C ASN A 241 7.12 -1.00 -2.23
N TYR A 242 8.38 -1.43 -2.33
CA TYR A 242 8.73 -2.85 -2.34
C TYR A 242 8.20 -3.56 -1.08
N PHE A 243 8.52 -3.06 0.11
CA PHE A 243 8.05 -3.63 1.36
C PHE A 243 6.52 -3.62 1.46
N LEU A 244 5.87 -2.51 1.13
CA LEU A 244 4.41 -2.39 1.13
C LEU A 244 3.73 -3.35 0.14
N SER A 245 4.37 -3.71 -0.98
CA SER A 245 3.87 -4.74 -1.90
C SER A 245 3.88 -6.14 -1.27
N ARG A 246 4.70 -6.37 -0.24
CA ARG A 246 4.83 -7.65 0.49
C ARG A 246 3.95 -7.72 1.73
N ARG A 247 2.98 -6.80 1.89
CA ARG A 247 2.05 -6.78 3.04
C ARG A 247 1.40 -8.13 3.31
N SER A 248 1.10 -8.92 2.28
CA SER A 248 0.41 -10.22 2.35
C SER A 248 1.25 -11.40 2.85
N VAL A 249 2.43 -11.15 3.42
CA VAL A 249 3.29 -12.20 3.98
C VAL A 249 2.57 -13.01 5.09
N GLN A 250 2.85 -14.32 5.13
CA GLN A 250 2.15 -15.29 5.98
C GLN A 250 3.08 -16.02 6.97
N SER A 251 4.38 -15.72 6.97
CA SER A 251 5.33 -16.29 7.95
C SER A 251 5.67 -15.26 9.03
N ALA A 252 5.88 -15.72 10.26
CA ALA A 252 6.25 -14.84 11.38
C ALA A 252 7.57 -14.09 11.09
N LYS A 253 8.58 -14.77 10.53
CA LYS A 253 9.82 -14.11 10.07
C LYS A 253 9.51 -13.01 9.07
N GLY A 254 8.75 -13.33 8.02
CA GLY A 254 8.43 -12.40 6.95
C GLY A 254 7.64 -11.17 7.44
N ALA A 255 6.65 -11.39 8.33
CA ALA A 255 5.89 -10.32 8.95
C ALA A 255 6.79 -9.39 9.80
N HIS A 256 7.68 -9.97 10.61
CA HIS A 256 8.60 -9.19 11.45
C HIS A 256 9.55 -8.34 10.60
N VAL A 257 10.28 -8.97 9.66
CA VAL A 257 11.29 -8.26 8.86
C VAL A 257 10.67 -7.20 7.93
N LEU A 258 9.43 -7.42 7.49
CA LEU A 258 8.64 -6.40 6.78
C LEU A 258 8.40 -5.17 7.66
N ILE A 259 7.85 -5.37 8.85
CA ILE A 259 7.53 -4.28 9.78
C ILE A 259 8.81 -3.54 10.20
N GLU A 260 9.89 -4.28 10.48
CA GLU A 260 11.17 -3.71 10.86
C GLU A 260 11.75 -2.82 9.75
N ALA A 261 11.75 -3.27 8.50
CA ALA A 261 12.26 -2.48 7.38
C ALA A 261 11.46 -1.19 7.17
N LEU A 262 10.13 -1.25 7.26
CA LEU A 262 9.28 -0.06 7.17
C LEU A 262 9.55 0.92 8.32
N LYS A 263 9.77 0.42 9.55
CA LYS A 263 10.17 1.27 10.69
C LYS A 263 11.52 1.94 10.44
N THR A 264 12.51 1.18 9.96
CA THR A 264 13.86 1.69 9.68
C THR A 264 13.83 2.82 8.66
N ILE A 265 13.15 2.62 7.52
CA ILE A 265 13.03 3.63 6.48
C ILE A 265 12.25 4.85 6.98
N GLY A 266 11.12 4.61 7.68
CA GLY A 266 10.26 5.67 8.22
C GLY A 266 10.90 6.52 9.32
N ALA A 267 11.93 6.01 10.02
CA ALA A 267 12.61 6.74 11.08
C ALA A 267 13.68 7.74 10.59
N SER A 268 14.00 7.76 9.30
CA SER A 268 15.05 8.63 8.74
C SER A 268 14.50 9.99 8.30
N GLU A 269 14.36 10.94 9.23
CA GLU A 269 13.68 12.24 9.02
C GLU A 269 14.02 12.96 7.70
N LYS A 270 15.29 12.88 7.26
CA LYS A 270 15.77 13.56 6.05
C LYS A 270 15.34 12.91 4.74
N ILE A 271 14.85 11.67 4.75
CA ILE A 271 14.49 10.93 3.53
C ILE A 271 13.22 10.09 3.69
N ALA A 272 12.62 10.05 4.89
CA ALA A 272 11.51 9.19 5.24
C ALA A 272 10.32 9.45 4.29
N PRO A 273 9.82 8.40 3.62
CA PRO A 273 8.59 8.50 2.86
C PRO A 273 7.37 8.45 3.78
N ILE A 274 6.32 9.16 3.39
CA ILE A 274 5.01 9.14 4.05
C ILE A 274 3.94 8.62 3.09
N CYS A 275 2.85 8.10 3.63
CA CYS A 275 1.70 7.72 2.84
C CYS A 275 0.76 8.91 2.68
N VAL A 276 0.45 9.27 1.43
CA VAL A 276 -0.61 10.23 1.08
C VAL A 276 -1.58 9.53 0.14
N GLN A 277 -2.80 9.30 0.60
CA GLN A 277 -3.82 8.57 -0.17
C GLN A 277 -5.23 9.12 0.09
N LEU A 278 -6.17 8.83 -0.82
CA LEU A 278 -7.58 9.14 -0.60
C LEU A 278 -8.20 8.21 0.44
N ILE A 279 -9.10 8.78 1.24
CA ILE A 279 -9.99 7.99 2.09
C ILE A 279 -11.24 7.66 1.29
N GLY A 280 -11.54 6.36 1.18
CA GLY A 280 -12.64 5.85 0.37
C GLY A 280 -12.26 5.66 -1.10
N ASN A 281 -13.25 5.69 -1.99
CA ASN A 281 -13.08 5.40 -3.42
C ASN A 281 -12.86 6.66 -4.29
N GLY A 282 -12.65 7.82 -3.67
CA GLY A 282 -12.49 9.09 -4.37
C GLY A 282 -13.73 9.55 -5.13
N GLN A 283 -14.94 9.07 -4.80
CA GLN A 283 -16.19 9.55 -5.38
C GLN A 283 -16.84 10.57 -4.45
N LEU A 284 -17.05 11.79 -4.94
CA LEU A 284 -17.59 12.90 -4.18
C LEU A 284 -19.00 13.24 -4.67
N ASP A 285 -19.89 13.62 -3.76
CA ASP A 285 -21.18 14.22 -4.11
C ASP A 285 -20.95 15.67 -4.55
N ALA A 286 -21.49 16.09 -5.69
CA ALA A 286 -21.42 17.47 -6.14
C ALA A 286 -22.03 18.49 -5.16
N GLN A 287 -23.00 18.07 -4.34
CA GLN A 287 -23.64 18.93 -3.32
C GLN A 287 -22.82 19.06 -2.04
N SER A 288 -21.87 18.16 -1.80
CA SER A 288 -20.96 18.20 -0.66
C SER A 288 -19.59 17.64 -1.05
N PRO A 289 -18.84 18.37 -1.91
CA PRO A 289 -17.62 17.84 -2.51
C PRO A 289 -16.43 17.99 -1.55
N ALA A 290 -16.32 17.07 -0.60
CA ALA A 290 -15.24 17.03 0.38
C ALA A 290 -14.22 15.92 0.05
N LEU A 291 -13.01 16.31 -0.35
CA LEU A 291 -11.93 15.38 -0.65
C LEU A 291 -11.22 14.99 0.66
N ASN A 292 -11.47 13.77 1.14
CA ASN A 292 -10.87 13.26 2.38
C ASN A 292 -9.56 12.51 2.06
N ILE A 293 -8.49 12.85 2.78
CA ILE A 293 -7.12 12.38 2.52
C ILE A 293 -6.53 11.84 3.82
N ALA A 294 -5.82 10.73 3.75
CA ALA A 294 -4.98 10.22 4.83
C ALA A 294 -3.53 10.65 4.59
N ILE A 295 -2.91 11.24 5.61
CA ILE A 295 -1.47 11.55 5.64
C ILE A 295 -0.88 10.92 6.89
N VAL A 296 -0.12 9.84 6.70
CA VAL A 296 0.34 8.95 7.78
C VAL A 296 1.73 8.40 7.49
N ASP A 297 2.38 7.82 8.50
CA ASP A 297 3.60 7.04 8.28
C ASP A 297 3.31 5.71 7.55
N LEU A 298 4.37 4.94 7.25
CA LEU A 298 4.25 3.66 6.54
C LEU A 298 3.46 2.58 7.31
N LEU A 299 3.18 2.81 8.60
CA LEU A 299 2.42 1.93 9.49
C LEU A 299 1.05 2.53 9.89
N GLY A 300 0.60 3.58 9.21
CA GLY A 300 -0.71 4.21 9.46
C GLY A 300 -0.79 5.07 10.71
N LYS A 301 0.35 5.45 11.30
CA LYS A 301 0.39 6.31 12.50
C LYS A 301 0.50 7.79 12.12
N PRO A 302 0.12 8.70 13.04
CA PRO A 302 0.39 10.13 12.90
C PRO A 302 1.87 10.42 12.65
N LEU A 303 2.14 11.44 11.83
CA LEU A 303 3.49 11.95 11.64
C LEU A 303 3.94 12.77 12.87
N SER A 304 5.22 12.69 13.21
CA SER A 304 5.84 13.47 14.29
C SER A 304 7.11 14.14 13.78
N PRO A 305 7.13 15.47 13.56
CA PRO A 305 6.01 16.40 13.73
C PRO A 305 4.94 16.24 12.63
N ALA A 306 3.70 16.61 12.95
CA ALA A 306 2.63 16.67 11.96
C ALA A 306 2.87 17.81 10.95
N PRO A 307 2.45 17.67 9.68
CA PRO A 307 2.58 18.72 8.70
C PRO A 307 1.88 20.02 9.13
N LYS A 308 2.49 21.16 8.85
CA LYS A 308 1.97 22.48 9.26
C LYS A 308 1.08 23.09 8.20
N VAL A 309 1.48 22.98 6.94
CA VAL A 309 0.79 23.55 5.79
C VAL A 309 0.53 22.44 4.79
N ILE A 310 -0.73 22.20 4.48
CA ILE A 310 -1.12 21.25 3.43
C ILE A 310 -2.00 21.99 2.44
N THR A 311 -1.65 21.88 1.17
CA THR A 311 -2.35 22.56 0.08
C THR A 311 -2.59 21.62 -1.08
N ALA A 312 -3.63 21.89 -1.88
CA ALA A 312 -3.89 21.17 -3.11
C ALA A 312 -4.04 22.13 -4.29
N LYS A 313 -3.50 21.76 -5.45
CA LYS A 313 -3.90 22.31 -6.76
C LYS A 313 -4.88 21.33 -7.39
N VAL A 314 -6.02 21.82 -7.88
CA VAL A 314 -7.10 20.97 -8.40
C VAL A 314 -7.38 21.33 -9.85
N PHE A 315 -7.40 20.33 -10.73
CA PHE A 315 -7.71 20.50 -12.14
C PHE A 315 -8.56 19.37 -12.69
N ASN A 316 -9.33 19.67 -13.73
CA ASN A 316 -10.13 18.70 -14.46
C ASN A 316 -9.23 17.88 -15.37
N LYS A 317 -9.31 16.55 -15.28
CA LYS A 317 -8.42 15.66 -16.03
C LYS A 317 -8.74 15.60 -17.53
N LYS A 318 -9.96 15.97 -17.93
CA LYS A 318 -10.38 15.87 -19.33
C LYS A 318 -9.72 16.94 -20.20
N ASP A 319 -9.63 18.16 -19.70
CA ASP A 319 -9.19 19.35 -20.44
C ASP A 319 -8.05 20.12 -19.75
N ASN A 320 -7.54 19.60 -18.62
CA ASN A 320 -6.55 20.24 -17.76
C ASN A 320 -6.94 21.64 -17.28
N SER A 321 -8.24 21.97 -17.27
CA SER A 321 -8.70 23.24 -16.73
C SER A 321 -8.47 23.27 -15.22
N VAL A 322 -7.80 24.31 -14.75
CA VAL A 322 -7.52 24.50 -13.33
C VAL A 322 -8.79 25.00 -12.64
N LEU A 323 -9.26 24.24 -11.64
CA LEU A 323 -10.37 24.65 -10.77
C LEU A 323 -9.87 25.50 -9.61
N ALA A 324 -8.69 25.17 -9.10
CA ALA A 324 -8.01 25.97 -8.09
C ALA A 324 -6.50 25.79 -8.18
N GLU A 325 -5.76 26.90 -8.23
CA GLU A 325 -4.30 26.88 -8.17
C GLU A 325 -3.79 26.50 -6.78
N LYS A 326 -4.56 26.84 -5.73
CA LYS A 326 -4.22 26.52 -4.35
C LYS A 326 -5.45 26.55 -3.45
N ILE A 327 -5.72 25.45 -2.77
CA ILE A 327 -6.67 25.36 -1.66
C ILE A 327 -5.97 24.83 -0.42
N THR A 328 -6.42 25.26 0.75
CA THR A 328 -5.94 24.75 2.04
C THR A 328 -6.61 23.41 2.34
N VAL A 329 -5.83 22.44 2.79
CA VAL A 329 -6.32 21.15 3.31
C VAL A 329 -6.20 21.18 4.83
N THR A 330 -7.29 20.97 5.54
CA THR A 330 -7.35 21.10 7.00
C THR A 330 -7.46 19.74 7.67
N SER A 331 -6.93 19.63 8.89
CA SER A 331 -7.05 18.38 9.68
C SER A 331 -8.51 18.17 10.09
N LYS A 332 -9.00 16.95 9.91
CA LYS A 332 -10.35 16.52 10.31
C LYS A 332 -10.33 15.71 11.60
N SER A 333 -9.20 15.07 11.91
CA SER A 333 -9.02 14.30 13.15
C SER A 333 -8.09 15.01 14.14
N SER A 334 -8.27 14.72 15.42
CA SER A 334 -7.44 15.24 16.52
C SER A 334 -6.02 14.72 16.48
N ASP A 335 -5.83 13.49 16.01
CA ASP A 335 -4.53 12.82 15.84
C ASP A 335 -3.81 13.22 14.55
N LYS A 336 -4.40 14.11 13.73
CA LYS A 336 -3.81 14.63 12.49
C LYS A 336 -3.39 13.56 11.47
N THR A 337 -4.15 12.47 11.39
CA THR A 337 -4.00 11.41 10.37
C THR A 337 -4.92 11.63 9.17
N THR A 338 -6.04 12.34 9.36
CA THR A 338 -7.04 12.59 8.33
C THR A 338 -7.23 14.07 8.07
N TYR A 339 -7.34 14.41 6.79
CA TYR A 339 -7.42 15.77 6.31
C TYR A 339 -8.54 15.90 5.28
N VAL A 340 -9.05 17.12 5.12
CA VAL A 340 -10.12 17.42 4.17
C VAL A 340 -9.79 18.66 3.36
N ALA A 341 -9.94 18.54 2.05
CA ALA A 341 -10.03 19.68 1.14
C ALA A 341 -11.52 19.90 0.81
N ASP A 342 -12.09 20.99 1.31
CA ASP A 342 -13.45 21.39 0.98
C ASP A 342 -13.46 22.10 -0.38
N LEU A 343 -14.18 21.51 -1.34
CA LEU A 343 -14.27 22.02 -2.71
C LEU A 343 -15.60 22.76 -2.97
N ALA A 344 -16.44 22.98 -1.95
CA ALA A 344 -17.78 23.54 -2.13
C ALA A 344 -17.76 24.92 -2.80
N SER A 345 -16.78 25.77 -2.45
CA SER A 345 -16.61 27.09 -3.06
C SER A 345 -16.25 27.03 -4.55
N LEU A 346 -15.64 25.93 -5.00
CA LEU A 346 -15.24 25.71 -6.39
C LEU A 346 -16.42 25.24 -7.26
N LYS A 347 -17.52 24.79 -6.64
CA LYS A 347 -18.71 24.25 -7.31
C LYS A 347 -18.36 23.29 -8.46
N PRO A 348 -17.54 22.25 -8.19
CA PRO A 348 -17.08 21.37 -9.25
C PRO A 348 -18.26 20.65 -9.89
N VAL A 349 -18.28 20.61 -11.22
CA VAL A 349 -19.29 19.86 -11.99
C VAL A 349 -18.93 18.38 -12.04
N ARG A 350 -19.87 17.52 -12.43
CA ARG A 350 -19.59 16.10 -12.66
C ARG A 350 -18.39 15.93 -13.59
N GLY A 351 -17.42 15.12 -13.15
CA GLY A 351 -16.18 14.93 -13.90
C GLY A 351 -15.14 14.12 -13.15
N ILE A 352 -14.00 13.94 -13.81
CA ILE A 352 -12.80 13.32 -13.23
C ILE A 352 -11.79 14.43 -13.01
N TYR A 353 -11.27 14.52 -11.80
CA TYR A 353 -10.35 15.55 -11.37
C TYR A 353 -9.07 14.93 -10.82
N GLU A 354 -8.02 15.73 -10.81
CA GLU A 354 -6.77 15.41 -10.15
C GLU A 354 -6.45 16.54 -9.15
N ALA A 355 -5.99 16.13 -7.97
CA ALA A 355 -5.50 17.02 -6.93
C ALA A 355 -4.00 16.76 -6.71
N GLU A 356 -3.18 17.75 -6.98
CA GLU A 356 -1.76 17.78 -6.63
C GLU A 356 -1.62 18.31 -5.20
N LEU A 357 -1.38 17.40 -4.27
CA LEU A 357 -1.20 17.68 -2.85
C LEU A 357 0.25 18.06 -2.58
N SER A 358 0.44 19.03 -1.69
CA SER A 358 1.74 19.41 -1.13
C SER A 358 1.61 19.59 0.37
N ALA A 359 2.39 18.84 1.15
CA ALA A 359 2.53 19.03 2.59
C ALA A 359 3.93 19.58 2.91
N ASP A 360 3.94 20.77 3.52
CA ASP A 360 5.12 21.58 3.87
C ASP A 360 6.08 21.86 2.70
N GLY A 361 5.63 21.70 1.45
CA GLY A 361 6.49 21.79 0.26
C GLY A 361 7.45 20.61 0.07
N VAL A 362 7.48 19.66 1.00
CA VAL A 362 8.41 18.52 1.02
C VAL A 362 7.75 17.26 0.46
N TYR A 363 6.49 17.03 0.80
CA TYR A 363 5.76 15.84 0.39
C TYR A 363 4.73 16.20 -0.66
N THR A 364 4.95 15.74 -1.90
CA THR A 364 4.05 15.99 -3.01
C THR A 364 3.43 14.69 -3.52
N GLN A 365 2.13 14.70 -3.82
CA GLN A 365 1.41 13.53 -4.33
C GLN A 365 0.24 13.95 -5.22
N SER A 366 0.01 13.25 -6.32
CA SER A 366 -1.19 13.43 -7.14
C SER A 366 -2.23 12.37 -6.81
N VAL A 367 -3.46 12.81 -6.55
CA VAL A 367 -4.60 11.91 -6.30
C VAL A 367 -5.74 12.20 -7.26
N GLN A 368 -6.28 11.15 -7.88
CA GLN A 368 -7.43 11.26 -8.78
C GLN A 368 -8.74 11.04 -8.01
N PHE A 369 -9.72 11.91 -8.24
CA PHE A 369 -11.06 11.76 -7.68
C PHE A 369 -12.14 12.06 -8.73
N LYS A 370 -13.39 11.69 -8.44
CA LYS A 370 -14.55 11.87 -9.32
C LYS A 370 -15.60 12.66 -8.57
N VAL A 371 -16.19 13.65 -9.23
CA VAL A 371 -17.40 14.31 -8.74
C VAL A 371 -18.58 13.67 -9.46
N LEU A 372 -19.48 13.08 -8.68
CA LEU A 372 -20.67 12.39 -9.18
C LEU A 372 -21.77 13.40 -9.49
N GLY A 373 -22.47 13.18 -10.60
CA GLY A 373 -23.71 13.89 -10.92
C GLY A 373 -24.91 13.02 -10.56
N ARG A 374 -26.02 13.65 -10.16
CA ARG A 374 -27.30 12.97 -9.95
C ARG A 374 -28.11 12.99 -11.23
N VAL A 375 -28.69 11.85 -11.58
CA VAL A 375 -29.53 11.71 -12.77
C VAL A 375 -30.97 12.04 -12.39
N LYS A 376 -31.60 12.91 -13.17
CA LYS A 376 -33.02 13.24 -13.06
C LYS A 376 -33.72 12.82 -14.34
N VAL A 377 -34.84 12.12 -14.20
CA VAL A 377 -35.77 11.87 -15.31
C VAL A 377 -36.53 13.17 -15.56
N GLN A 378 -36.21 13.86 -16.65
CA GLN A 378 -36.89 15.11 -17.01
C GLN A 378 -38.28 14.85 -17.60
N SER A 379 -38.38 13.82 -18.44
CA SER A 379 -39.63 13.39 -19.04
C SER A 379 -39.55 11.90 -19.34
N LEU A 380 -40.65 11.18 -19.13
CA LEU A 380 -40.85 9.81 -19.60
C LEU A 380 -42.18 9.78 -20.35
N GLU A 381 -42.15 9.36 -21.60
CA GLU A 381 -43.31 9.20 -22.48
C GLU A 381 -43.41 7.74 -22.88
N VAL A 382 -44.58 7.13 -22.72
CA VAL A 382 -44.86 5.76 -23.13
C VAL A 382 -46.12 5.73 -23.99
N GLY A 383 -46.15 4.95 -25.06
CA GLY A 383 -47.33 4.84 -25.91
C GLY A 383 -47.33 3.58 -26.77
N ILE A 384 -48.48 3.29 -27.34
CA ILE A 384 -48.68 2.26 -28.36
C ILE A 384 -48.99 2.95 -29.68
N ALA A 385 -48.44 2.44 -30.77
CA ALA A 385 -48.76 2.88 -32.13
C ALA A 385 -48.99 1.67 -33.03
N GLU A 386 -49.75 1.86 -34.10
CA GLU A 386 -49.78 0.91 -35.23
C GLU A 386 -48.41 0.86 -35.89
N SER A 387 -47.96 -0.33 -36.26
CA SER A 387 -46.65 -0.53 -36.89
C SER A 387 -46.55 0.09 -38.28
N ASP A 388 -47.67 0.14 -39.02
CA ASP A 388 -47.74 0.59 -40.41
C ASP A 388 -48.27 2.04 -40.60
N ALA A 389 -48.61 2.76 -39.52
CA ALA A 389 -49.24 4.07 -39.62
C ALA A 389 -48.25 5.25 -39.55
N SER A 390 -48.41 6.22 -40.44
CA SER A 390 -47.79 7.56 -40.39
C SER A 390 -48.54 8.55 -39.47
N ALA A 391 -49.58 8.08 -38.77
CA ALA A 391 -50.45 8.90 -37.92
C ALA A 391 -49.81 9.26 -36.57
N ALA A 392 -50.22 10.38 -35.98
CA ALA A 392 -49.70 10.89 -34.72
C ALA A 392 -49.93 9.90 -33.55
N THR A 393 -48.85 9.40 -32.96
CA THR A 393 -48.86 8.51 -31.80
C THR A 393 -49.42 9.20 -30.55
N ARG A 394 -50.39 8.57 -29.86
CA ARG A 394 -50.80 8.98 -28.52
C ARG A 394 -49.78 8.49 -27.49
N LYS A 395 -48.86 9.37 -27.08
CA LYS A 395 -47.94 9.11 -25.97
C LYS A 395 -48.53 9.66 -24.67
N GLN A 396 -48.41 8.89 -23.59
CA GLN A 396 -48.76 9.31 -22.24
C GLN A 396 -47.49 9.70 -21.47
N SER A 397 -47.49 10.87 -20.85
CA SER A 397 -46.40 11.32 -20.00
C SER A 397 -46.51 10.73 -18.59
N VAL A 398 -45.38 10.28 -18.05
CA VAL A 398 -45.25 9.73 -16.70
C VAL A 398 -44.23 10.56 -15.92
N THR A 399 -44.65 11.09 -14.78
CA THR A 399 -43.76 11.81 -13.87
C THR A 399 -43.08 10.83 -12.93
N TYR A 400 -41.75 10.77 -12.91
CA TYR A 400 -41.02 9.97 -11.91
C TYR A 400 -41.23 10.54 -10.48
N PRO A 401 -41.46 9.72 -9.45
CA PRO A 401 -41.45 8.25 -9.40
C PRO A 401 -42.84 7.59 -9.54
N SER A 402 -43.83 8.27 -10.14
CA SER A 402 -45.18 7.75 -10.32
C SER A 402 -45.27 6.68 -11.42
N LYS A 403 -46.34 5.88 -11.37
CA LYS A 403 -46.68 4.88 -12.40
C LYS A 403 -47.66 5.48 -13.42
N LEU A 404 -47.71 4.89 -14.60
CA LEU A 404 -48.79 5.11 -15.55
C LEU A 404 -50.11 4.66 -14.91
N LYS A 405 -51.19 5.45 -15.08
CA LYS A 405 -52.49 5.15 -14.46
C LYS A 405 -53.21 3.97 -15.11
N GLU A 406 -53.00 3.80 -16.41
CA GLU A 406 -53.67 2.78 -17.22
C GLU A 406 -52.67 1.72 -17.68
N THR A 407 -53.16 0.50 -17.82
CA THR A 407 -52.39 -0.59 -18.44
C THR A 407 -52.48 -0.43 -19.96
N LEU A 408 -51.32 -0.41 -20.62
CA LEU A 408 -51.25 -0.42 -22.07
C LEU A 408 -51.50 -1.85 -22.58
N SER A 409 -52.35 -1.99 -23.59
CA SER A 409 -52.57 -3.25 -24.31
C SER A 409 -52.10 -3.08 -25.73
N ALA A 410 -51.40 -4.07 -26.26
CA ALA A 410 -50.92 -4.03 -27.63
C ALA A 410 -50.84 -5.44 -28.24
N ASP A 411 -51.10 -5.54 -29.55
CA ASP A 411 -51.08 -6.80 -30.30
C ASP A 411 -49.96 -6.85 -31.36
N THR A 412 -49.94 -7.89 -32.19
CA THR A 412 -48.89 -8.13 -33.20
C THR A 412 -48.82 -7.08 -34.30
N THR A 413 -49.86 -6.25 -34.47
CA THR A 413 -49.89 -5.16 -35.47
C THR A 413 -49.40 -3.82 -34.90
N GLN A 414 -49.03 -3.81 -33.61
CA GLN A 414 -48.67 -2.61 -32.87
C GLN A 414 -47.24 -2.67 -32.34
N LYS A 415 -46.75 -1.48 -31.96
CA LYS A 415 -45.43 -1.28 -31.37
C LYS A 415 -45.50 -0.52 -30.06
N LEU A 416 -44.64 -0.93 -29.12
CA LEU A 416 -44.43 -0.25 -27.85
C LEU A 416 -43.36 0.83 -28.01
N LEU A 417 -43.72 2.05 -27.66
CA LEU A 417 -42.88 3.23 -27.77
C LEU A 417 -42.57 3.78 -26.39
N LEU A 418 -41.29 4.00 -26.11
CA LEU A 418 -40.82 4.71 -24.93
C LEU A 418 -39.83 5.78 -25.36
N ARG A 419 -39.97 6.97 -24.78
CA ARG A 419 -39.01 8.06 -24.90
C ARG A 419 -38.74 8.65 -23.53
N THR A 420 -37.49 8.75 -23.13
CA THR A 420 -37.09 9.38 -21.88
C THR A 420 -35.96 10.37 -22.09
N VAL A 421 -36.02 11.50 -21.40
CA VAL A 421 -34.94 12.49 -21.37
C VAL A 421 -34.33 12.47 -19.98
N LEU A 422 -33.05 12.11 -19.92
CA LEU A 422 -32.26 12.13 -18.70
C LEU A 422 -31.44 13.42 -18.67
N VAL A 423 -31.50 14.13 -17.55
CA VAL A 423 -30.72 15.33 -17.32
C VAL A 423 -29.91 15.21 -16.04
N GLU A 424 -28.86 16.02 -15.94
CA GLU A 424 -28.18 16.22 -14.67
C GLU A 424 -29.04 17.10 -13.77
N GLU A 425 -29.29 16.65 -12.54
CA GLU A 425 -30.19 17.31 -11.60
C GLU A 425 -29.75 18.75 -11.27
N SER A 426 -28.45 19.01 -11.24
CA SER A 426 -27.88 20.30 -10.81
C SER A 426 -28.02 21.43 -11.84
N ASN A 427 -28.07 21.11 -13.15
CA ASN A 427 -28.04 22.12 -14.21
C ASN A 427 -29.04 21.85 -15.35
N ASN A 428 -29.84 20.78 -15.26
CA ASN A 428 -30.80 20.32 -16.26
C ASN A 428 -30.20 20.10 -17.67
N LYS A 429 -28.88 19.96 -17.81
CA LYS A 429 -28.24 19.63 -19.10
C LYS A 429 -28.48 18.16 -19.43
N PRO A 430 -28.68 17.82 -20.72
CA PRO A 430 -28.83 16.43 -21.15
C PRO A 430 -27.67 15.56 -20.68
N LEU A 431 -28.02 14.41 -20.09
CA LEU A 431 -27.08 13.48 -19.48
C LEU A 431 -27.10 12.16 -20.24
N ALA A 432 -25.96 11.80 -20.85
CA ALA A 432 -25.75 10.48 -21.38
C ALA A 432 -25.33 9.53 -20.25
N VAL A 433 -26.04 8.40 -20.14
CA VAL A 433 -25.68 7.25 -19.32
C VAL A 433 -24.87 6.25 -20.14
N HIS A 434 -24.08 5.42 -19.46
CA HIS A 434 -23.28 4.36 -20.11
C HIS A 434 -24.19 3.35 -20.83
N GLN A 435 -25.28 2.95 -20.17
CA GLN A 435 -26.28 2.04 -20.71
C GLN A 435 -27.66 2.45 -20.21
N ALA A 436 -28.67 2.35 -21.07
CA ALA A 436 -30.07 2.49 -20.73
C ALA A 436 -30.80 1.24 -21.25
N PHE A 437 -31.59 0.61 -20.38
CA PHE A 437 -32.32 -0.59 -20.72
C PHE A 437 -33.81 -0.42 -20.40
N VAL A 438 -34.65 -1.02 -21.24
CA VAL A 438 -36.08 -1.22 -20.97
C VAL A 438 -36.26 -2.68 -20.61
N ARG A 439 -36.77 -2.93 -19.40
CA ARG A 439 -37.08 -4.28 -18.92
C ARG A 439 -38.59 -4.49 -18.91
N LEU A 440 -39.02 -5.54 -19.60
CA LEU A 440 -40.38 -6.09 -19.53
C LEU A 440 -40.35 -7.34 -18.64
N TYR A 441 -41.22 -7.43 -17.63
CA TYR A 441 -41.14 -8.45 -16.59
C TYR A 441 -42.49 -9.13 -16.32
N LYS A 442 -42.58 -10.41 -16.70
CA LYS A 442 -43.76 -11.24 -16.45
C LYS A 442 -43.69 -11.86 -15.07
N LYS A 443 -44.47 -11.31 -14.14
CA LYS A 443 -44.49 -11.70 -12.73
C LYS A 443 -44.91 -13.16 -12.52
N GLU A 444 -45.84 -13.69 -13.31
CA GLU A 444 -46.40 -15.04 -13.11
C GLU A 444 -45.38 -16.14 -13.40
N THR A 445 -44.46 -15.89 -14.33
CA THR A 445 -43.47 -16.89 -14.77
C THR A 445 -42.04 -16.53 -14.39
N ASP A 446 -41.85 -15.42 -13.66
CA ASP A 446 -40.54 -14.84 -13.33
C ASP A 446 -39.62 -14.67 -14.55
N LYS A 447 -40.18 -14.22 -15.68
CA LYS A 447 -39.43 -14.03 -16.93
C LYS A 447 -39.18 -12.55 -17.16
N GLU A 448 -37.95 -12.19 -17.51
CA GLU A 448 -37.58 -10.85 -17.95
C GLU A 448 -37.06 -10.83 -19.38
N ILE A 449 -37.36 -9.75 -20.09
CA ILE A 449 -36.85 -9.46 -21.42
C ILE A 449 -36.28 -8.05 -21.37
N ILE A 450 -35.03 -7.91 -21.81
CA ILE A 450 -34.26 -6.67 -21.70
C ILE A 450 -33.95 -6.16 -23.10
N PHE A 451 -34.31 -4.92 -23.36
CA PHE A 451 -33.98 -4.20 -24.59
C PHE A 451 -33.09 -3.01 -24.29
N VAL A 452 -32.23 -2.65 -25.24
CA VAL A 452 -31.41 -1.44 -25.16
C VAL A 452 -32.27 -0.24 -25.57
N ALA A 453 -32.23 0.84 -24.80
CA ALA A 453 -32.74 2.14 -25.22
C ALA A 453 -31.58 2.96 -25.79
N GLU A 454 -31.73 3.42 -27.03
CA GLU A 454 -30.69 4.15 -27.74
C GLU A 454 -30.93 5.66 -27.70
N GLN A 455 -29.86 6.44 -27.72
CA GLN A 455 -29.95 7.88 -27.71
C GLN A 455 -30.15 8.43 -29.13
N ASP A 456 -31.16 9.26 -29.33
CA ASP A 456 -31.39 9.93 -30.61
C ASP A 456 -30.62 11.26 -30.75
N SER A 457 -30.76 11.92 -31.90
CA SER A 457 -30.13 13.23 -32.16
C SER A 457 -30.56 14.33 -31.18
N SER A 458 -31.72 14.20 -30.54
CA SER A 458 -32.22 15.10 -29.49
C SER A 458 -31.68 14.78 -28.09
N LYS A 459 -30.78 13.78 -27.99
CA LYS A 459 -30.23 13.24 -26.74
C LYS A 459 -31.27 12.53 -25.86
N ALA A 460 -32.45 12.23 -26.39
CA ALA A 460 -33.45 11.43 -25.71
C ALA A 460 -33.18 9.94 -25.93
N TYR A 461 -33.37 9.14 -24.89
CA TYR A 461 -33.34 7.69 -25.00
C TYR A 461 -34.68 7.21 -25.55
N LYS A 462 -34.63 6.45 -26.63
CA LYS A 462 -35.78 5.88 -27.32
C LYS A 462 -35.72 4.37 -27.29
N PHE A 463 -36.90 3.80 -27.19
CA PHE A 463 -37.15 2.39 -27.37
C PHE A 463 -38.41 2.26 -28.23
N ASP A 464 -38.27 1.57 -29.35
CA ASP A 464 -39.34 1.24 -30.28
C ASP A 464 -39.27 -0.27 -30.50
N MET A 465 -40.31 -0.99 -30.09
CA MET A 465 -40.39 -2.43 -30.22
C MET A 465 -41.70 -2.82 -30.88
N ASP A 466 -41.59 -3.23 -32.15
CA ASP A 466 -42.64 -3.92 -32.88
C ASP A 466 -42.94 -5.28 -32.25
N ILE A 467 -44.19 -5.50 -31.82
CA ILE A 467 -44.55 -6.69 -31.04
C ILE A 467 -44.53 -7.93 -31.92
N GLY A 468 -45.02 -7.85 -33.16
CA GLY A 468 -45.04 -8.96 -34.11
C GLY A 468 -43.64 -9.49 -34.41
N SER A 469 -42.73 -8.58 -34.76
CA SER A 469 -41.33 -8.87 -35.10
C SER A 469 -40.51 -9.38 -33.91
N ASN A 470 -40.88 -8.98 -32.69
CA ASN A 470 -40.21 -9.40 -31.47
C ASN A 470 -40.86 -10.62 -30.79
N GLY A 471 -41.88 -11.25 -31.39
CA GLY A 471 -42.62 -12.37 -30.79
C GLY A 471 -41.73 -13.51 -30.29
N LYS A 472 -40.61 -13.78 -30.98
CA LYS A 472 -39.60 -14.77 -30.56
C LYS A 472 -39.01 -14.47 -29.17
N ASN A 473 -38.77 -13.20 -28.83
CA ASN A 473 -38.23 -12.79 -27.53
C ASN A 473 -39.21 -13.11 -26.38
N PHE A 474 -40.50 -13.17 -26.70
CA PHE A 474 -41.57 -13.55 -25.78
C PHE A 474 -41.88 -15.06 -25.82
N ASN A 475 -41.13 -15.87 -26.57
CA ASN A 475 -41.47 -17.26 -26.91
C ASN A 475 -42.87 -17.41 -27.50
N TYR A 476 -43.37 -16.38 -28.19
CA TYR A 476 -44.73 -16.28 -28.71
C TYR A 476 -45.82 -16.47 -27.63
N GLN A 477 -45.51 -16.12 -26.36
CA GLN A 477 -46.46 -16.20 -25.25
C GLN A 477 -47.04 -14.82 -24.93
N SER A 478 -48.37 -14.72 -25.05
CA SER A 478 -49.12 -13.56 -24.55
C SER A 478 -49.10 -13.50 -23.01
N GLY A 479 -49.26 -12.30 -22.46
CA GLY A 479 -49.35 -12.09 -21.02
C GLY A 479 -49.15 -10.63 -20.63
N THR A 480 -49.28 -10.37 -19.33
CA THR A 480 -48.96 -9.08 -18.72
C THR A 480 -47.48 -9.07 -18.35
N TYR A 481 -46.77 -8.04 -18.81
CA TYR A 481 -45.32 -7.85 -18.61
C TYR A 481 -45.00 -6.53 -17.91
#